data_AF-A0A847JT46-F1
#
_entry.id   AF-A0A847JT46-F1
#
_cell.length_a   1.000
_cell.length_b   1.000
_cell.length_c   1.000
_cell.angle_alpha   90.00
_cell.angle_beta   90.00
_cell.angle_gamma   90.00
#
_symmetry.space_group_name_H-M   'P 1'
#
loop_
_entity.id
_entity.type
_entity.pdbx_description
1 polymer ?
#
loop_
_entity_poly.entity_id
_entity_poly.type
_entity_poly.pdbx_seq_one_letter_code
_entity_poly.pdbx_strand_id
1 'polypeptide(L)'
;MKCRNTIVAVVLSFMITAGLQAWAQDDPYQALRRYDFQERASLAAIQKEIVAARGSAQRLGAIEVKLIGVLSDVSATFGGKQEACKLLSSMGSARSVPALQRMLAGDARTADAARYALERIPGPEASAALRSALSTARGAAR
;
A
#
# COMPACT_ATOMS: atom_id res chain seq x y z
N MET A 1 44.27 53.12 12.52
CA MET A 1 45.25 52.05 12.78
C MET A 1 44.90 51.34 14.09
N LYS A 2 44.74 50.01 14.01
CA LYS A 2 44.93 48.99 15.07
C LYS A 2 44.25 49.16 16.44
N CYS A 3 43.28 48.27 16.71
CA CYS A 3 43.44 47.11 17.61
C CYS A 3 42.08 46.72 18.20
N ARG A 4 41.54 45.55 17.82
CA ARG A 4 40.51 44.89 18.63
C ARG A 4 40.68 43.39 18.52
N ASN A 5 41.20 42.83 19.61
CA ASN A 5 41.38 41.40 19.84
C ASN A 5 40.61 41.04 21.12
N THR A 6 40.20 39.77 21.18
CA THR A 6 40.04 38.95 22.40
C THR A 6 38.64 38.81 23.05
N ILE A 7 37.97 37.70 22.69
CA ILE A 7 37.37 36.64 23.54
C ILE A 7 36.41 37.07 24.68
N VAL A 8 35.11 36.70 24.57
CA VAL A 8 34.34 36.04 25.65
C VAL A 8 33.29 35.11 25.02
N ALA A 9 33.24 33.89 25.52
CA ALA A 9 32.31 32.82 25.17
C ALA A 9 30.88 33.11 25.61
N VAL A 10 29.90 32.78 24.75
CA VAL A 10 28.54 32.46 25.19
C VAL A 10 28.10 31.20 24.44
N VAL A 11 28.43 30.06 25.03
CA VAL A 11 27.60 28.85 24.92
C VAL A 11 26.41 29.12 25.83
N LEU A 12 25.22 29.36 25.29
CA LEU A 12 23.98 29.01 25.99
C LEU A 12 22.77 29.07 25.05
N SER A 13 21.97 28.01 25.13
CA SER A 13 20.54 27.97 24.79
C SER A 13 20.17 27.67 23.33
N PHE A 14 20.51 26.47 22.88
CA PHE A 14 19.67 25.75 21.92
C PHE A 14 18.45 25.16 22.66
N MET A 15 17.62 26.02 23.25
CA MET A 15 16.24 25.69 23.61
C MET A 15 15.36 26.10 22.43
N ILE A 16 15.43 25.33 21.34
CA ILE A 16 14.48 25.45 20.23
C ILE A 16 13.37 24.42 20.48
N THR A 17 12.31 24.93 21.11
CA THR A 17 10.92 24.47 21.05
C THR A 17 10.69 22.97 20.88
N ALA A 18 10.41 22.31 22.01
CA ALA A 18 9.56 21.14 22.05
C ALA A 18 8.16 21.52 21.54
N GLY A 19 7.98 21.47 20.23
CA GLY A 19 6.72 21.71 19.54
C GLY A 19 6.65 20.86 18.28
N LEU A 20 6.03 19.69 18.41
CA LEU A 20 5.39 18.92 17.34
C LEU A 20 6.09 18.95 15.96
N GLN A 21 7.34 18.50 15.86
CA GLN A 21 7.77 17.91 14.59
C GLN A 21 7.17 16.50 14.54
N ALA A 22 5.86 16.41 14.30
CA ALA A 22 5.31 15.20 13.70
C ALA A 22 6.05 15.08 12.37
N TRP A 23 7.09 14.23 12.31
CA TRP A 23 7.72 13.89 11.04
C TRP A 23 6.59 13.53 10.10
N ALA A 24 6.36 14.34 9.07
CA ALA A 24 5.29 14.12 8.12
C ALA A 24 5.56 12.76 7.49
N GLN A 25 4.92 11.72 8.04
CA GLN A 25 4.99 10.39 7.51
C GLN A 25 4.27 10.48 6.16
N ASP A 26 5.00 10.22 5.09
CA ASP A 26 4.41 10.11 3.77
C ASP A 26 3.16 9.22 3.85
N ASP A 27 2.09 9.63 3.16
CA ASP A 27 0.87 8.83 3.06
C ASP A 27 1.27 7.38 2.71
N PRO A 28 1.01 6.39 3.58
CA PRO A 28 1.57 5.06 3.41
C PRO A 28 1.06 4.39 2.14
N TYR A 29 -0.07 4.82 1.59
CA TYR A 29 -0.59 4.35 0.31
C TYR A 29 0.16 4.96 -0.90
N GLN A 30 0.69 6.18 -0.78
CA GLN A 30 1.58 6.75 -1.78
C GLN A 30 2.96 6.07 -1.75
N ALA A 31 3.48 5.80 -0.56
CA ALA A 31 4.69 5.00 -0.40
C ALA A 31 4.49 3.58 -0.97
N LEU A 32 3.31 2.97 -0.78
CA LEU A 32 2.97 1.67 -1.34
C LEU A 32 3.01 1.65 -2.87
N ARG A 33 2.57 2.71 -3.56
CA ARG A 33 2.67 2.78 -5.04
C ARG A 33 4.10 2.72 -5.55
N ARG A 34 5.05 3.22 -4.77
CA ARG A 34 6.48 3.23 -5.11
C ARG A 34 7.22 2.03 -4.54
N TYR A 35 6.53 1.13 -3.81
CA TYR A 35 7.18 0.03 -3.12
C TYR A 35 7.69 -1.01 -4.11
N ASP A 36 8.99 -1.21 -4.15
CA ASP A 36 9.67 -2.23 -4.93
C ASP A 36 10.67 -3.00 -4.06
N PHE A 37 10.16 -3.63 -3.01
CA PHE A 37 10.91 -4.51 -2.10
C PHE A 37 11.98 -3.85 -1.23
N GLN A 38 11.92 -2.52 -1.08
CA GLN A 38 12.64 -1.79 -0.04
C GLN A 38 11.97 -1.93 1.34
N GLU A 39 12.29 -1.02 2.27
CA GLU A 39 11.74 -0.98 3.62
C GLU A 39 10.20 -1.12 3.67
N ARG A 40 9.72 -1.87 4.66
CA ARG A 40 8.31 -2.24 4.85
C ARG A 40 7.54 -1.35 5.83
N ALA A 41 8.06 -0.17 6.18
CA ALA A 41 7.40 0.73 7.14
C ALA A 41 5.99 1.16 6.68
N SER A 42 5.82 1.47 5.39
CA SER A 42 4.50 1.81 4.82
C SER A 42 3.51 0.64 4.92
N LEU A 43 3.98 -0.59 4.68
CA LEU A 43 3.17 -1.80 4.83
C LEU A 43 2.75 -2.04 6.28
N ALA A 44 3.67 -1.83 7.23
CA ALA A 44 3.38 -1.93 8.65
C ALA A 44 2.34 -0.87 9.09
N ALA A 45 2.44 0.35 8.55
CA ALA A 45 1.46 1.41 8.81
C ALA A 45 0.06 1.05 8.29
N ILE A 46 -0.05 0.55 7.05
CA ILE A 46 -1.35 0.13 6.50
C ILE A 46 -1.92 -1.06 7.29
N GLN A 47 -1.09 -2.05 7.64
CA GLN A 47 -1.54 -3.17 8.45
C GLN A 47 -2.07 -2.71 9.81
N LYS A 48 -1.41 -1.73 10.44
CA LYS A 48 -1.89 -1.11 11.68
C LYS A 48 -3.24 -0.41 11.49
N GLU A 49 -3.43 0.32 10.38
CA GLU A 49 -4.73 0.92 10.04
C GLU A 49 -5.83 -0.14 9.90
N ILE A 50 -5.56 -1.24 9.20
CA ILE A 50 -6.51 -2.36 9.03
C ILE A 50 -6.88 -2.96 10.38
N VAL A 51 -5.90 -3.23 11.24
CA VAL A 51 -6.13 -3.77 12.59
C VAL A 51 -6.97 -2.80 13.43
N ALA A 52 -6.65 -1.51 13.40
CA ALA A 52 -7.38 -0.48 14.15
C ALA A 52 -8.79 -0.20 13.60
N ALA A 53 -9.07 -0.57 12.35
CA ALA A 53 -10.38 -0.44 11.72
C ALA A 53 -11.28 -1.67 11.92
N ARG A 54 -10.77 -2.76 12.52
CA ARG A 54 -11.57 -3.96 12.81
C ARG A 54 -12.84 -3.59 13.60
N GLY A 55 -13.96 -4.19 13.21
CA GLY A 55 -15.29 -3.86 13.77
C GLY A 55 -15.98 -2.66 13.12
N SER A 56 -15.32 -1.92 12.21
CA SER A 56 -15.94 -0.83 11.45
C SER A 56 -15.88 -1.10 9.95
N ALA A 57 -17.01 -1.54 9.38
CA ALA A 57 -17.14 -1.79 7.94
C ALA A 57 -16.86 -0.52 7.10
N GLN A 58 -17.24 0.66 7.61
CA GLN A 58 -16.97 1.94 6.94
C GLN A 58 -15.47 2.22 6.85
N ARG A 59 -14.73 2.07 7.96
CA ARG A 59 -13.28 2.34 7.99
C ARG A 59 -12.50 1.31 7.17
N LEU A 60 -12.87 0.03 7.25
CA LEU A 60 -12.30 -1.01 6.40
C LEU A 60 -12.58 -0.72 4.92
N GLY A 61 -13.78 -0.28 4.58
CA GLY A 61 -14.11 0.11 3.21
C GLY A 61 -13.28 1.27 2.69
N ALA A 62 -13.00 2.28 3.52
CA ALA A 62 -12.13 3.39 3.14
C ALA A 62 -10.68 2.93 2.86
N ILE A 63 -10.14 2.02 3.67
CA ILE A 63 -8.82 1.41 3.44
C ILE A 63 -8.83 0.60 2.13
N GLU A 64 -9.87 -0.19 1.90
CA GLU A 64 -10.03 -1.00 0.70
C GLU A 64 -10.03 -0.14 -0.57
N VAL A 65 -10.73 1.00 -0.57
CA VAL A 65 -10.73 1.95 -1.69
C VAL A 65 -9.32 2.46 -1.99
N LYS A 66 -8.52 2.77 -0.97
CA LYS A 66 -7.13 3.22 -1.17
C LYS A 66 -6.25 2.13 -1.79
N LEU A 67 -6.40 0.87 -1.34
CA LEU A 67 -5.67 -0.28 -1.90
C LEU A 67 -6.09 -0.58 -3.35
N ILE A 68 -7.39 -0.50 -3.66
CA ILE A 68 -7.90 -0.58 -5.04
C ILE A 68 -7.30 0.53 -5.91
N GLY A 69 -7.11 1.72 -5.33
CA GLY A 69 -6.42 2.84 -5.97
C GLY A 69 -4.95 2.58 -6.29
N VAL A 70 -4.26 1.70 -5.55
CA VAL A 70 -2.89 1.26 -5.89
C VAL A 70 -2.92 0.31 -7.08
N LEU A 71 -3.87 -0.64 -7.11
CA LEU A 71 -4.00 -1.58 -8.22
C LEU A 71 -4.33 -0.90 -9.56
N SER A 72 -5.15 0.15 -9.50
CA SER A 72 -5.62 0.90 -10.67
C SER A 72 -4.59 1.90 -11.20
N ASP A 73 -3.53 2.17 -10.44
CA ASP A 73 -2.49 3.11 -10.84
C ASP A 73 -1.49 2.44 -11.81
N VAL A 74 -1.39 3.00 -13.02
CA VAL A 74 -0.46 2.51 -14.04
C VAL A 74 1.01 2.74 -13.67
N SER A 75 1.29 3.75 -12.85
CA SER A 75 2.64 4.11 -12.38
C SER A 75 3.07 3.32 -11.14
N ALA A 76 2.14 2.63 -10.47
CA ALA A 76 2.47 1.81 -9.31
C ALA A 76 3.36 0.64 -9.71
N THR A 77 4.42 0.45 -8.93
CA THR A 77 5.42 -0.61 -9.09
C THR A 77 4.80 -2.00 -8.96
N PHE A 78 5.51 -3.01 -9.47
CA PHE A 78 5.11 -4.40 -9.30
C PHE A 78 5.00 -4.79 -7.82
N GLY A 79 6.02 -4.46 -7.02
CA GLY A 79 5.99 -4.74 -5.57
C GLY A 79 4.77 -4.10 -4.88
N GLY A 80 4.43 -2.86 -5.23
CA GLY A 80 3.31 -2.12 -4.66
C GLY A 80 1.98 -2.80 -4.93
N LYS A 81 1.76 -3.19 -6.19
CA LYS A 81 0.57 -3.95 -6.59
C LYS A 81 0.53 -5.33 -5.95
N GLN A 82 1.66 -6.02 -5.84
CA GLN A 82 1.73 -7.34 -5.21
C GLN A 82 1.33 -7.27 -3.72
N GLU A 83 1.86 -6.31 -2.97
CA GLU A 83 1.53 -6.15 -1.55
C GLU A 83 0.09 -5.64 -1.35
N ALA A 84 -0.41 -4.76 -2.23
CA ALA A 84 -1.82 -4.37 -2.22
C ALA A 84 -2.74 -5.59 -2.42
N CYS A 85 -2.42 -6.50 -3.33
CA CYS A 85 -3.15 -7.77 -3.48
C CYS A 85 -3.12 -8.62 -2.21
N LYS A 86 -1.97 -8.75 -1.54
CA LYS A 86 -1.87 -9.50 -0.27
C LYS A 86 -2.73 -8.88 0.83
N LEU A 87 -2.70 -7.56 0.97
CA LEU A 87 -3.52 -6.84 1.95
C LEU A 87 -5.02 -7.02 1.67
N LEU A 88 -5.45 -6.86 0.41
CA LEU A 88 -6.84 -7.10 -0.01
C LEU A 88 -7.29 -8.55 0.24
N SER A 89 -6.41 -9.52 -0.02
CA SER A 89 -6.66 -10.94 0.29
C SER A 89 -6.89 -11.19 1.78
N SER A 90 -6.20 -10.45 2.65
CA SER A 90 -6.39 -10.53 4.10
C SER A 90 -7.68 -9.85 4.55
N MET A 91 -8.18 -8.86 3.81
CA MET A 91 -9.44 -8.18 4.10
C MET A 91 -10.66 -9.00 3.65
N GLY A 92 -10.53 -9.78 2.57
CA GLY A 92 -11.53 -10.77 2.16
C GLY A 92 -12.85 -10.18 1.66
N SER A 93 -12.86 -8.92 1.22
CA SER A 93 -14.07 -8.23 0.76
C SER A 93 -14.27 -8.34 -0.75
N ALA A 94 -15.50 -8.60 -1.17
CA ALA A 94 -15.89 -8.70 -2.57
C ALA A 94 -15.75 -7.36 -3.34
N ARG A 95 -15.66 -6.22 -2.65
CA ARG A 95 -15.55 -4.90 -3.28
C ARG A 95 -14.28 -4.76 -4.13
N SER A 96 -13.20 -5.45 -3.76
CA SER A 96 -11.95 -5.46 -4.54
C SER A 96 -11.96 -6.37 -5.77
N VAL A 97 -12.93 -7.28 -5.89
CA VAL A 97 -12.98 -8.30 -6.96
C VAL A 97 -12.94 -7.69 -8.36
N PRO A 98 -13.71 -6.63 -8.71
CA PRO A 98 -13.65 -6.06 -10.06
C PRO A 98 -12.29 -5.49 -10.43
N ALA A 99 -11.55 -4.90 -9.47
CA ALA A 99 -10.21 -4.38 -9.71
C ALA A 99 -9.20 -5.51 -9.89
N LEU A 100 -9.28 -6.55 -9.07
CA LEU A 100 -8.44 -7.74 -9.18
C LEU A 100 -8.70 -8.50 -10.49
N GLN A 101 -9.95 -8.61 -10.92
CA GLN A 101 -10.30 -9.24 -12.20
C GLN A 101 -9.69 -8.49 -13.39
N ARG A 102 -9.72 -7.15 -13.39
CA ARG A 102 -9.07 -6.35 -14.45
C ARG A 102 -7.56 -6.54 -14.45
N MET A 103 -6.93 -6.57 -13.27
CA MET A 103 -5.49 -6.81 -13.14
C MET A 103 -5.10 -8.23 -13.60
N LEU A 104 -5.93 -9.24 -13.30
CA LEU A 104 -5.75 -10.62 -13.75
C LEU A 104 -5.79 -10.74 -15.29
N ALA A 105 -6.68 -10.00 -15.95
CA ALA A 105 -6.81 -10.00 -17.41
C ALA A 105 -5.79 -9.08 -18.12
N GLY A 106 -5.06 -8.24 -17.37
CA GLY A 106 -4.15 -7.24 -17.89
C GLY A 106 -2.71 -7.75 -18.04
N ASP A 107 -1.79 -7.16 -17.30
CA ASP A 107 -0.36 -7.48 -17.37
C ASP A 107 -0.07 -8.84 -16.73
N ALA A 108 0.49 -9.76 -17.53
CA ALA A 108 0.92 -11.10 -17.11
C ALA A 108 1.86 -11.08 -15.90
N ARG A 109 2.69 -10.05 -15.73
CA ARG A 109 3.58 -9.91 -14.56
C ARG A 109 2.80 -9.78 -13.26
N THR A 110 1.62 -9.16 -13.32
CA THR A 110 0.77 -8.89 -12.16
C THR A 110 -0.36 -9.89 -11.98
N ALA A 111 -0.63 -10.72 -12.99
CA ALA A 111 -1.74 -11.67 -13.02
C ALA A 111 -1.69 -12.67 -11.85
N ASP A 112 -0.52 -13.20 -11.51
CA ASP A 112 -0.38 -14.13 -10.39
C ASP A 112 -0.72 -13.51 -9.04
N ALA A 113 -0.38 -12.23 -8.83
CA ALA A 113 -0.72 -11.52 -7.60
C ALA A 113 -2.24 -11.29 -7.50
N ALA A 114 -2.90 -10.97 -8.62
CA ALA A 114 -4.34 -10.82 -8.67
C ALA A 114 -5.06 -12.17 -8.42
N ARG A 115 -4.58 -13.25 -9.06
CA ARG A 115 -5.07 -14.60 -8.85
C ARG A 115 -4.95 -15.02 -7.38
N TYR A 116 -3.78 -14.82 -6.77
CA TYR A 116 -3.56 -15.09 -5.35
C TYR A 116 -4.58 -14.41 -4.44
N ALA A 117 -4.90 -13.13 -4.71
CA ALA A 117 -5.89 -12.41 -3.91
C ALA A 117 -7.31 -12.96 -4.12
N LEU A 118 -7.71 -13.20 -5.37
CA LEU A 118 -9.03 -13.75 -5.71
C LEU A 118 -9.26 -15.14 -5.12
N GLU A 119 -8.25 -16.01 -5.09
CA GLU A 119 -8.34 -17.35 -4.49
C GLU A 119 -8.64 -17.32 -2.98
N ARG A 120 -8.30 -16.21 -2.31
CA ARG A 120 -8.43 -16.06 -0.85
C ARG A 120 -9.64 -15.23 -0.44
N ILE A 121 -10.24 -14.48 -1.36
CA ILE A 121 -11.46 -13.71 -1.09
C ILE A 121 -12.66 -14.69 -1.09
N PRO A 122 -13.40 -14.81 0.02
CA PRO A 122 -14.60 -15.63 0.05
C PRO A 122 -15.71 -15.00 -0.80
N GLY A 123 -16.51 -15.85 -1.44
CA GLY A 123 -17.73 -15.45 -2.14
C GLY A 123 -17.79 -15.90 -3.60
N PRO A 124 -19.01 -15.97 -4.17
CA PRO A 124 -19.22 -16.40 -5.56
C PRO A 124 -18.61 -15.44 -6.58
N GLU A 125 -18.46 -14.15 -6.26
CA GLU A 125 -17.91 -13.12 -7.14
C GLU A 125 -16.45 -13.39 -7.49
N ALA A 126 -15.62 -13.72 -6.48
CA ALA A 126 -14.22 -14.06 -6.69
C ALA A 126 -14.06 -15.34 -7.54
N SER A 127 -14.88 -16.35 -7.25
CA SER A 127 -14.94 -17.59 -8.05
C SER A 127 -15.36 -17.34 -9.49
N ALA A 128 -16.33 -16.45 -9.72
CA ALA A 128 -16.78 -16.07 -11.05
C ALA A 128 -15.68 -15.30 -11.82
N ALA A 129 -14.98 -14.39 -11.16
CA ALA A 129 -13.84 -13.67 -11.75
C ALA A 129 -12.73 -14.63 -12.20
N LEU A 130 -12.37 -15.61 -11.37
CA LEU A 130 -11.39 -16.65 -11.72
C LEU A 130 -11.86 -17.50 -12.91
N ARG A 131 -13.12 -17.96 -12.92
CA ARG A 131 -13.69 -18.72 -14.04
C ARG A 131 -13.70 -17.92 -15.34
N SER A 132 -14.07 -16.64 -15.28
CA SER A 132 -14.08 -15.76 -16.45
C SER A 132 -12.69 -15.63 -17.07
N ALA A 133 -11.65 -15.58 -16.24
CA ALA A 133 -10.26 -15.44 -16.70
C ALA A 133 -9.72 -16.68 -17.42
N LEU A 134 -10.34 -17.86 -17.26
CA LEU A 134 -9.93 -19.09 -17.95
C LEU A 134 -10.00 -18.97 -19.46
N SER A 135 -10.99 -18.24 -19.98
CA SER A 135 -11.17 -18.03 -21.42
C SER A 135 -10.02 -17.27 -22.08
N THR A 136 -9.27 -16.49 -21.30
CA THR A 136 -8.17 -15.64 -21.77
C THR A 136 -6.81 -16.05 -21.22
N ALA A 137 -6.76 -17.06 -20.34
CA ALA A 137 -5.53 -17.52 -19.73
C ALA A 137 -4.60 -18.14 -20.78
N ARG A 138 -3.33 -17.74 -20.78
CA ARG A 138 -2.29 -18.24 -21.71
C ARG A 138 -1.19 -19.04 -21.01
N GLY A 139 -1.53 -19.68 -19.89
CA GLY A 139 -0.63 -20.58 -19.16
C GLY A 139 -0.69 -22.01 -19.68
N ALA A 140 0.41 -22.75 -19.62
CA ALA A 140 0.35 -24.20 -19.73
C ALA A 140 -0.45 -24.74 -18.53
N ALA A 141 -1.47 -25.55 -18.78
CA ALA A 141 -2.07 -26.37 -17.73
C ALA A 141 -0.93 -27.23 -17.14
N ARG A 142 -0.58 -26.96 -15.89
CA ARG A 142 0.40 -27.74 -15.14
C ARG A 142 -0.31 -28.80 -14.33
#